data_AF-A0A1W6K2Q4-F1
#
_entry.id   AF-A0A1W6K2Q4-F1
#
_cell.length_a   1.000
_cell.length_b   1.000
_cell.length_c   1.000
_cell.angle_alpha   90.00
_cell.angle_beta   90.00
_cell.angle_gamma   90.00
#
_symmetry.space_group_name_H-M   'P 1'
#
loop_
_entity.id
_entity.type
_entity.pdbx_description
1 polymer ?
#
loop_
_entity_poly.entity_id
_entity_poly.type
_entity_poly.pdbx_seq_one_letter_code
_entity_poly.pdbx_strand_id
1 'polypeptide(L)'
;MLSDKDIVLSVVETLGKWDIMLAGIKGNELLMVIKNREKKEYPKDLEIDGKKFNINYYDSEEYFTLLKDDESIFRSYNIVYFVKVYMRKVLDTLTYLEVERLSNEFQSNNA
;
A
#
# COMPACT_ATOMS: atom_id res chain seq x y z
N MET A 1 12.30 20.18 7.29
CA MET A 1 11.14 19.53 6.64
C MET A 1 11.38 18.04 6.76
N LEU A 2 10.49 17.31 7.42
CA LEU A 2 10.62 15.85 7.53
C LEU A 2 10.59 15.20 6.15
N SER A 3 11.37 14.15 5.96
CA SER A 3 11.28 13.37 4.72
C SER A 3 10.02 12.52 4.72
N ASP A 4 9.53 12.16 3.52
CA ASP A 4 8.45 11.18 3.32
C ASP A 4 8.67 9.91 4.15
N LYS A 5 9.92 9.47 4.22
CA LYS A 5 10.32 8.31 5.01
C LYS A 5 10.03 8.52 6.50
N ASP A 6 10.47 9.65 7.04
CA ASP A 6 10.31 9.94 8.47
C ASP A 6 8.83 10.09 8.84
N ILE A 7 8.04 10.71 7.97
CA ILE A 7 6.58 10.84 8.13
C ILE A 7 5.94 9.46 8.22
N VAL A 8 6.15 8.59 7.20
CA VAL A 8 5.54 7.26 7.18
C VAL A 8 5.97 6.43 8.40
N LEU A 9 7.26 6.43 8.74
CA LEU A 9 7.77 5.66 9.88
C LEU A 9 7.21 6.17 11.22
N SER A 10 7.02 7.48 11.38
CA SER A 10 6.39 8.04 12.58
C SER A 10 4.94 7.58 12.75
N VAL A 11 4.19 7.48 11.66
CA VAL A 11 2.81 6.97 11.67
C VAL A 11 2.78 5.48 11.97
N VAL A 12 3.67 4.70 11.34
CA VAL A 12 3.75 3.25 11.57
C VAL A 12 4.04 2.94 13.05
N GLU A 13 4.96 3.68 13.68
CA GLU A 13 5.22 3.52 15.13
C GLU A 13 4.01 3.94 15.98
N THR A 14 3.34 5.05 15.62
CA THR A 14 2.15 5.55 16.33
C THR A 14 0.97 4.56 16.27
N LEU A 15 0.74 3.96 15.10
CA LEU A 15 -0.37 3.03 14.89
C LEU A 15 -0.05 1.61 15.38
N GLY A 16 1.23 1.28 15.55
CA GLY A 16 1.70 -0.03 15.99
C GLY A 16 2.32 -0.82 14.84
N LYS A 17 3.65 -0.81 14.76
CA LYS A 17 4.41 -1.42 13.65
C LYS A 17 4.09 -2.88 13.37
N TRP A 18 3.67 -3.63 14.37
CA TRP A 18 3.39 -5.07 14.26
C TRP A 18 2.07 -5.36 13.54
N ASP A 19 1.19 -4.37 13.48
CA ASP A 19 -0.11 -4.47 12.82
C ASP A 19 -0.03 -4.01 11.36
N ILE A 20 1.01 -3.26 10.97
CA ILE A 20 1.20 -2.75 9.62
C ILE A 20 1.97 -3.77 8.76
N MET A 21 1.42 -4.09 7.59
CA MET A 21 2.02 -4.97 6.60
C MET A 21 2.75 -4.20 5.51
N LEU A 22 2.24 -3.02 5.15
CA LEU A 22 2.79 -2.15 4.12
C LEU A 22 2.32 -0.72 4.36
N ALA A 23 3.20 0.26 4.15
CA ALA A 23 2.84 1.67 4.23
C ALA A 23 3.61 2.52 3.22
N GLY A 24 2.93 3.54 2.71
CA GLY A 24 3.48 4.46 1.73
C GLY A 24 2.83 5.83 1.80
N ILE A 25 3.32 6.75 0.98
CA ILE A 25 2.89 8.15 0.97
C ILE A 25 2.74 8.67 -0.46
N LYS A 26 1.74 9.52 -0.65
CA LYS A 26 1.44 10.24 -1.89
C LYS A 26 0.94 11.64 -1.55
N GLY A 27 1.83 12.63 -1.58
CA GLY A 27 1.47 14.00 -1.21
C GLY A 27 1.05 14.13 0.25
N ASN A 28 -0.26 14.30 0.49
CA ASN A 28 -0.84 14.39 1.85
C ASN A 28 -1.64 13.14 2.23
N GLU A 29 -1.51 12.07 1.45
CA GLU A 29 -2.22 10.82 1.65
C GLU A 29 -1.24 9.73 2.05
N LEU A 30 -1.60 8.97 3.08
CA LEU A 30 -0.84 7.85 3.59
C LEU A 30 -1.61 6.56 3.29
N LEU A 31 -0.90 5.59 2.73
CA LEU A 31 -1.39 4.23 2.59
C LEU A 31 -0.96 3.44 3.82
N MET A 32 -1.91 2.76 4.47
CA MET A 32 -1.66 1.88 5.61
C MET A 32 -2.39 0.57 5.41
N VAL A 33 -1.65 -0.49 5.08
CA VAL A 33 -2.19 -1.83 4.95
C VAL A 33 -2.00 -2.57 6.27
N ILE A 34 -3.10 -2.96 6.89
CA ILE A 34 -3.13 -3.54 8.25
C ILE A 34 -3.39 -5.04 8.15
N LYS A 35 -2.68 -5.83 8.98
CA LYS A 35 -2.80 -7.29 9.01
C LYS A 35 -4.21 -7.77 9.38
N ASN A 36 -4.86 -7.07 10.32
CA ASN A 36 -6.20 -7.38 10.76
C ASN A 36 -6.87 -6.10 11.26
N ARG A 37 -7.62 -5.44 10.39
CA ARG A 37 -8.18 -4.11 10.66
C ARG A 37 -9.29 -4.13 11.72
N GLU A 38 -10.03 -5.23 11.86
CA GLU A 38 -11.21 -5.33 12.72
C GLU A 38 -10.90 -5.29 14.23
N LYS A 39 -9.64 -5.47 14.61
CA LYS A 39 -9.21 -5.56 16.01
C LYS A 39 -9.00 -4.20 16.68
N LYS A 40 -8.98 -3.11 15.92
CA LYS A 40 -8.59 -1.79 16.43
C LYS A 40 -9.21 -0.67 15.61
N GLU A 41 -9.64 0.39 16.28
CA GLU A 41 -10.03 1.62 15.60
C GLU A 41 -8.79 2.45 15.22
N TYR A 42 -8.78 2.95 13.98
CA TYR A 42 -7.69 3.75 13.44
C TYR A 42 -8.17 5.16 13.09
N PRO A 43 -7.40 6.21 13.42
CA PRO A 43 -7.77 7.58 13.11
C PRO A 43 -7.73 7.83 11.60
N LYS A 44 -8.73 8.52 11.05
CA LYS A 44 -8.83 8.81 9.61
C LYS A 44 -7.77 9.79 9.10
N ASP A 45 -7.26 10.62 10.00
CA ASP A 45 -6.23 11.61 9.73
C ASP A 45 -5.25 11.70 10.91
N LEU A 46 -4.04 12.18 10.63
CA LEU A 46 -3.02 12.48 11.62
C LEU A 46 -2.32 13.79 11.26
N GLU A 47 -1.92 14.54 12.27
CA GLU A 47 -1.11 15.74 12.11
C GLU A 47 0.34 15.45 12.50
N ILE A 48 1.27 15.72 11.57
CA ILE A 48 2.71 15.53 11.78
C ILE A 48 3.41 16.79 11.31
N ASP A 49 4.20 17.39 12.21
CA ASP A 49 4.98 18.62 11.91
C ASP A 49 4.10 19.76 11.36
N GLY A 50 2.92 19.94 11.97
CA GLY A 50 1.94 20.97 11.57
C GLY A 50 1.22 20.70 10.24
N LYS A 51 1.42 19.52 9.63
CA LYS A 51 0.80 19.13 8.37
C LYS A 51 -0.18 17.98 8.59
N LYS A 52 -1.40 18.15 8.11
CA LYS A 52 -2.45 17.13 8.18
C LYS A 52 -2.32 16.12 7.03
N PHE A 53 -2.34 14.85 7.37
CA PHE A 53 -2.32 13.73 6.44
C PHE A 53 -3.60 12.91 6.57
N ASN A 54 -4.19 12.55 5.43
CA ASN A 54 -5.31 11.61 5.37
C ASN A 54 -4.75 10.19 5.27
N ILE A 55 -5.39 9.24 5.94
CA ILE A 55 -4.90 7.86 5.98
C ILE A 55 -5.93 6.92 5.34
N ASN A 56 -5.49 6.28 4.26
CA ASN A 56 -6.24 5.23 3.59
C ASN A 56 -5.82 3.88 4.17
N TYR A 57 -6.77 3.25 4.84
CA TYR A 57 -6.58 1.95 5.46
C TYR A 57 -7.20 0.85 4.62
N TYR A 58 -6.46 -0.24 4.48
CA TYR A 58 -6.94 -1.48 3.90
C TYR A 58 -6.61 -2.65 4.80
N ASP A 59 -7.50 -3.64 4.85
CA ASP A 59 -7.08 -4.95 5.35
C ASP A 59 -6.09 -5.59 4.37
N SER A 60 -5.16 -6.38 4.90
CA SER A 60 -4.09 -7.00 4.12
C SER A 60 -4.60 -7.92 2.99
N GLU A 61 -5.71 -8.64 3.17
CA GLU A 61 -6.29 -9.49 2.13
C GLU A 61 -7.23 -8.71 1.20
N GLU A 62 -7.94 -7.72 1.72
CA GLU A 62 -8.73 -6.77 0.91
C GLU A 62 -7.82 -6.04 -0.09
N TYR A 63 -6.69 -5.51 0.39
CA TYR A 63 -5.72 -4.80 -0.44
C TYR A 63 -5.18 -5.67 -1.58
N PHE A 64 -4.98 -6.97 -1.34
CA PHE A 64 -4.57 -7.91 -2.39
C PHE A 64 -5.63 -8.13 -3.46
N THR A 65 -6.90 -8.15 -3.06
CA THR A 65 -8.01 -8.27 -4.01
C THR A 65 -8.05 -7.03 -4.89
N LEU A 66 -8.00 -5.84 -4.28
CA LEU A 66 -8.02 -4.56 -5.00
C LEU A 66 -6.81 -4.40 -5.94
N LEU A 67 -5.64 -4.88 -5.53
CA LEU A 67 -4.42 -4.80 -6.34
C LEU A 67 -4.54 -5.54 -7.67
N LYS A 68 -5.34 -6.62 -7.72
CA LYS A 68 -5.57 -7.39 -8.94
C LYS A 68 -6.46 -6.66 -9.93
N ASP A 69 -7.37 -5.84 -9.42
CA ASP A 69 -8.30 -5.08 -10.23
C ASP A 69 -7.70 -3.74 -10.68
N ASP A 70 -6.87 -3.12 -9.84
CA ASP A 70 -6.22 -1.84 -10.10
C ASP A 70 -4.81 -1.75 -9.47
N GLU A 71 -3.77 -1.90 -10.29
CA GLU A 71 -2.38 -1.78 -9.83
C GLU A 71 -2.01 -0.36 -9.35
N SER A 72 -2.78 0.67 -9.74
CA SER A 72 -2.48 2.07 -9.44
C SER A 72 -2.56 2.38 -7.95
N ILE A 73 -3.34 1.59 -7.19
CA ILE A 73 -3.46 1.70 -5.73
C ILE A 73 -2.12 1.46 -5.03
N PHE A 74 -1.21 0.70 -5.65
CA PHE A 74 0.15 0.49 -5.17
C PHE A 74 1.13 1.43 -5.87
N ARG A 75 1.10 1.48 -7.21
CA ARG A 75 2.09 2.21 -8.01
C ARG A 75 2.09 3.72 -7.80
N SER A 76 0.97 4.29 -7.35
CA SER A 76 0.86 5.74 -7.14
C SER A 76 1.43 6.22 -5.80
N TYR A 77 1.82 5.31 -4.91
CA TYR A 77 2.43 5.64 -3.63
C TYR A 77 3.94 5.35 -3.63
N ASN A 78 4.68 6.21 -2.93
CA ASN A 78 6.04 5.92 -2.52
C ASN A 78 6.02 4.99 -1.29
N ILE A 79 6.33 3.70 -1.49
CA ILE A 79 6.31 2.72 -0.40
C ILE A 79 7.58 2.82 0.44
N VAL A 80 7.41 3.07 1.74
CA VAL A 80 8.51 3.33 2.68
C VAL A 80 8.70 2.15 3.64
N TYR A 81 7.61 1.56 4.10
CA TYR A 81 7.63 0.49 5.09
C TYR A 81 6.89 -0.73 4.55
N PHE A 82 7.45 -1.92 4.77
CA PHE A 82 6.77 -3.17 4.43
C PHE A 82 7.34 -4.36 5.18
N VAL A 83 6.47 -5.31 5.48
CA VAL A 83 6.85 -6.65 5.89
C VAL A 83 7.32 -7.41 4.64
N LYS A 84 8.57 -7.90 4.67
CA LYS A 84 9.23 -8.53 3.52
C LYS A 84 8.39 -9.59 2.79
N VAL A 85 7.75 -10.49 3.55
CA VAL A 85 6.93 -11.56 2.96
C VAL A 85 5.67 -11.03 2.29
N TYR A 86 5.10 -9.93 2.79
CA TYR A 86 3.94 -9.29 2.20
C TYR A 86 4.30 -8.59 0.90
N MET A 87 5.37 -7.80 0.90
CA MET A 87 5.87 -7.14 -0.31
C MET A 87 6.20 -8.13 -1.43
N ARG A 88 6.76 -9.29 -1.09
CA ARG A 88 6.99 -10.35 -2.09
C ARG A 88 5.67 -10.79 -2.76
N LYS A 89 4.64 -11.10 -1.96
CA LYS A 89 3.31 -11.47 -2.49
C LYS A 89 2.72 -10.36 -3.37
N VAL A 90 2.92 -9.08 -3.02
CA VAL A 90 2.54 -7.92 -3.85
C VAL A 90 3.26 -7.92 -5.20
N LEU A 91 4.59 -8.00 -5.20
CA LEU A 91 5.40 -7.96 -6.41
C LEU A 91 5.16 -9.17 -7.32
N ASP A 92 5.01 -10.37 -6.76
CA ASP A 92 4.70 -11.59 -7.50
C ASP A 92 3.34 -11.47 -8.20
N THR A 93 2.34 -10.89 -7.52
CA THR A 93 1.01 -10.63 -8.08
C THR A 93 1.07 -9.65 -9.24
N LEU A 94 1.75 -8.51 -9.07
CA LEU A 94 1.91 -7.51 -10.13
C LEU A 94 2.66 -8.09 -11.35
N THR A 95 3.67 -8.92 -11.10
CA THR A 95 4.42 -9.58 -12.17
C THR A 95 3.52 -10.56 -12.94
N TYR A 96 2.69 -11.33 -12.24
CA TYR A 96 1.73 -12.22 -12.87
C TYR A 96 0.73 -11.47 -13.76
N LEU A 97 0.13 -10.38 -13.26
CA LEU A 97 -0.85 -9.58 -14.00
C LEU A 97 -0.26 -8.98 -15.28
N GLU A 98 0.98 -8.48 -15.21
CA GLU A 98 1.67 -7.94 -16.38
C GLU A 98 1.95 -9.03 -17.43
N VAL A 99 2.35 -10.23 -16.99
CA VAL A 99 2.56 -11.37 -17.90
C VAL A 99 1.25 -11.82 -18.56
N GLU A 100 0.14 -11.85 -17.80
CA GLU A 100 -1.18 -12.16 -18.31
C GLU A 100 -1.64 -11.14 -19.36
N ARG A 101 -1.45 -9.84 -19.08
CA ARG A 101 -1.75 -8.75 -20.02
C ARG A 101 -0.98 -8.91 -21.34
N LEU A 102 0.34 -9.11 -21.26
CA LEU A 102 1.20 -9.30 -22.43
C LEU A 102 0.83 -10.54 -23.24
N SER A 103 0.45 -11.63 -22.55
CA SER A 103 0.02 -12.87 -23.21
C SER A 103 -1.28 -12.67 -23.99
N ASN A 104 -2.24 -11.96 -23.40
CA ASN A 104 -3.52 -11.65 -24.05
C ASN A 104 -3.33 -10.71 -25.26
N GLU A 105 -2.48 -9.70 -25.14
CA GLU A 105 -2.12 -8.81 -26.25
C GLU A 105 -1.43 -9.57 -27.40
N PHE A 106 -0.56 -10.52 -27.08
CA PHE A 106 0.08 -11.36 -28.07
C PHE A 106 -0.93 -12.27 -28.80
N GLN A 107 -1.90 -12.83 -28.08
CA GLN A 107 -2.96 -13.65 -28.69
C GLN A 107 -3.88 -12.81 -29.58
N SER A 108 -4.29 -11.61 -29.14
CA SER A 108 -5.17 -10.74 -29.92
C SER A 108 -4.51 -10.20 -31.19
N ASN A 109 -3.19 -9.97 -31.18
CA ASN A 109 -2.47 -9.46 -32.35
C ASN A 109 -2.15 -10.54 -33.38
N ASN A 110 -2.27 -11.83 -33.03
CA ASN A 110 -2.03 -12.97 -33.90
C ASN A 110 -3.33 -13.71 -34.30
N ALA A 111 -4.51 -13.17 -33.95
CA ALA A 111 -5.83 -13.64 -34.34
C ALA A 111 -6.41 -12.78 -35.48
#